data_AF-A0A1G7IIV8-F1
#
_entry.id   AF-A0A1G7IIV8-F1
#
_cell.length_a   1.000
_cell.length_b   1.000
_cell.length_c   1.000
_cell.angle_alpha   90.00
_cell.angle_beta   90.00
_cell.angle_gamma   90.00
#
_symmetry.space_group_name_H-M   'P 1'
#
loop_
_entity.id
_entity.type
_entity.pdbx_description
1 polymer ?
#
loop_
_entity_poly.entity_id
_entity_poly.type
_entity_poly.pdbx_seq_one_letter_code
_entity_poly.pdbx_strand_id
1 'polypeptide(L)' 'MAEQRNYHHEQMWFEKLAGYARELIQHSLKLLNEPVPDTFVGRKTHEPFPQEESRYGTNDGKSGLSHDRAGTETPL' A
#
# COMPACT_ATOMS: atom_id res chain seq x y z
N MET A 1 17.46 -5.46 -58.38
CA MET A 1 17.77 -4.12 -57.79
C MET A 1 16.62 -3.49 -57.01
N ALA A 2 15.36 -3.93 -57.14
CA ALA A 2 14.23 -3.38 -56.37
C ALA A 2 14.17 -3.87 -54.90
N GLU A 3 14.56 -5.11 -54.64
CA GLU A 3 14.46 -5.74 -53.31
C GLU A 3 15.41 -5.09 -52.28
N GLN A 4 16.66 -4.79 -52.64
CA GLN A 4 17.62 -4.13 -51.74
C GLN A 4 17.15 -2.76 -51.26
N ARG A 5 16.44 -1.99 -52.10
CA ARG A 5 15.86 -0.70 -51.72
C ARG A 5 14.73 -0.84 -50.70
N ASN A 6 13.94 -1.91 -50.81
CA ASN A 6 12.84 -2.20 -49.89
C ASN A 6 13.38 -2.57 -48.50
N TYR A 7 14.38 -3.46 -48.43
CA TYR A 7 15.03 -3.82 -47.17
C TYR A 7 15.65 -2.62 -46.44
N HIS A 8 16.34 -1.74 -47.16
CA HIS A 8 16.92 -0.55 -46.54
C HIS A 8 15.84 0.39 -45.99
N HIS A 9 14.73 0.57 -46.72
CA HIS A 9 13.62 1.40 -46.26
C HIS A 9 12.94 0.83 -45.00
N GLU A 10 12.71 -0.48 -44.96
CA GLU A 10 12.12 -1.16 -43.81
C GLU A 10 13.03 -1.09 -42.57
N GLN A 11 14.35 -1.26 -42.74
CA GLN A 11 15.28 -1.12 -41.61
C GLN A 11 15.35 0.31 -41.08
N MET A 12 15.39 1.31 -41.96
CA MET A 12 15.36 2.72 -41.57
C MET A 12 14.08 3.08 -40.82
N TRP A 13 12.93 2.50 -41.23
CA TRP A 13 11.66 2.69 -40.54
C TRP A 13 11.67 2.03 -39.15
N PHE A 14 12.21 0.82 -39.03
CA PHE A 14 12.31 0.11 -37.75
C PHE A 14 13.22 0.83 -36.75
N GLU A 15 14.38 1.32 -37.20
CA GLU A 15 15.30 2.11 -36.37
C GLU A 15 14.64 3.40 -35.87
N LYS A 16 13.90 4.10 -36.76
CA LYS A 16 13.16 5.30 -36.38
C LYS A 16 12.08 5.01 -35.34
N LEU A 17 11.32 3.92 -35.52
CA LEU A 17 10.29 3.51 -34.57
C LEU A 17 10.88 3.14 -33.20
N ALA A 18 12.00 2.40 -33.20
CA ALA A 18 12.72 2.05 -31.98
C ALA A 18 13.26 3.29 -31.26
N GLY A 19 13.72 4.29 -32.01
CA GLY A 19 14.12 5.60 -31.48
C GLY A 19 12.98 6.28 -30.74
N TYR A 20 11.83 6.46 -31.39
CA TYR A 20 10.66 7.06 -30.75
C TYR A 20 10.15 6.30 -29.53
N ALA A 21 10.16 4.97 -29.59
CA ALA A 21 9.76 4.14 -28.45
C ALA A 21 10.68 4.38 -27.24
N ARG A 22 11.99 4.49 -27.46
CA ARG A 22 12.96 4.81 -26.39
C ARG A 22 12.72 6.20 -25.80
N GLU A 23 12.47 7.20 -26.64
CA GLU A 23 12.18 8.57 -26.19
C GLU A 23 10.92 8.63 -25.31
N LEU A 24 9.84 7.95 -25.73
CA LEU A 24 8.60 7.86 -24.96
C LEU A 24 8.83 7.18 -23.60
N ILE A 25 9.51 6.03 -23.59
CA ILE A 25 9.82 5.32 -22.35
C ILE A 25 10.66 6.19 -21.41
N GLN A 26 11.67 6.88 -21.93
CA GLN A 26 12.49 7.80 -21.14
C GLN A 26 11.66 8.95 -20.54
N HIS A 27 10.73 9.52 -21.30
CA HIS A 27 9.84 10.56 -20.82
C HIS A 27 8.90 10.04 -19.72
N SER A 28 8.29 8.87 -19.91
CA SER A 28 7.45 8.23 -18.90
C SER A 28 8.22 7.92 -17.61
N LEU A 29 9.46 7.44 -17.71
CA LEU A 29 10.30 7.17 -16.54
C LEU A 29 10.66 8.45 -15.77
N LYS A 30 10.89 9.57 -16.46
CA LYS A 30 11.10 10.86 -15.79
C LYS A 30 9.90 11.24 -14.94
N LEU A 31 8.69 11.19 -15.52
CA LEU A 31 7.45 11.50 -14.81
C LEU A 31 7.20 10.55 -13.62
N LEU A 32 7.48 9.25 -13.79
CA LEU A 32 7.28 8.27 -12.72
C LEU A 32 8.29 8.42 -11.57
N ASN A 33 9.50 8.91 -11.87
CA ASN A 33 10.52 9.19 -10.87
C ASN A 33 10.37 10.55 -10.20
N GLU A 34 9.42 11.40 -10.65
CA GLU A 34 9.11 12.61 -9.90
C GLU A 34 8.57 12.22 -8.52
N PRO A 35 9.08 12.85 -7.44
CA PRO A 35 8.59 12.56 -6.11
C PRO A 35 7.10 12.88 -6.06
N VAL A 36 6.29 11.89 -5.65
CA VAL A 36 4.88 12.12 -5.41
C VAL A 36 4.77 13.23 -4.36
N PRO A 37 4.13 14.37 -4.66
CA PRO A 37 3.97 15.42 -3.68
C PRO A 37 3.26 14.83 -2.47
N ASP A 38 3.86 14.97 -1.30
CA ASP A 38 3.25 14.50 -0.06
C ASP A 38 1.98 15.33 0.19
N THR A 39 0.85 14.77 -0.26
CA THR A 39 -0.46 15.40 -0.12
C THR A 39 -0.98 15.37 1.32
N PHE A 40 -0.21 14.83 2.28
CA PHE A 40 -0.58 14.73 3.68
C PHE A 40 0.15 15.74 4.58
N VAL A 41 1.17 16.45 4.09
CA VAL A 41 1.81 17.53 4.86
C VAL A 41 0.77 18.60 5.20
N GLY A 42 0.51 18.78 6.50
CA GLY A 42 -0.45 19.77 7.02
C GLY A 42 -1.91 19.34 6.99
N ARG A 43 -2.24 18.13 6.52
CA ARG A 43 -3.58 17.58 6.71
C ARG A 43 -3.69 17.01 8.11
N LYS A 44 -4.73 17.41 8.86
CA LYS A 44 -5.13 16.69 10.07
C LYS A 44 -5.50 15.27 9.64
N THR A 45 -4.61 14.31 9.87
CA THR A 45 -4.94 12.89 9.82
C THR A 45 -6.11 12.70 10.77
N HIS A 46 -7.21 12.19 10.24
CA HIS A 46 -8.47 11.86 10.90
C HIS A 46 -8.44 11.94 12.44
N GLU A 47 -9.27 12.81 13.02
CA GLU A 47 -9.48 12.84 14.47
C GLU A 47 -9.88 11.42 14.93
N PRO A 48 -9.37 10.94 16.08
CA PRO A 48 -9.70 9.61 16.56
C PRO A 48 -11.21 9.45 16.69
N PHE A 49 -11.71 8.24 16.42
CA PHE A 49 -13.12 7.93 16.63
C PHE A 49 -13.54 8.30 18.05
N PRO A 50 -14.72 8.91 18.25
CA PRO A 50 -15.22 9.24 19.57
C PRO A 50 -15.18 7.99 20.45
N GLN A 51 -14.44 8.06 21.55
CA GLN A 51 -14.53 7.05 22.60
C GLN A 51 -15.85 7.29 23.33
N GLU A 52 -16.93 6.66 22.86
CA GLU A 52 -18.10 6.51 23.72
C GLU A 52 -17.65 5.70 24.94
N GLU A 53 -17.96 6.20 26.14
CA GLU A 53 -17.91 5.37 27.34
C GLU A 53 -18.72 4.11 27.05
N SER A 54 -18.06 2.95 27.09
CA SER A 54 -18.71 1.66 26.79
C SER A 54 -19.97 1.51 27.64
N ARG A 55 -21.15 1.71 27.03
CA ARG A 55 -22.45 1.49 27.69
C ARG A 55 -22.74 0.00 27.93
N TYR A 56 -21.87 -0.89 27.48
CA TYR A 56 -21.99 -2.32 27.71
C TYR A 56 -20.73 -2.82 28.40
N GLY A 57 -20.74 -2.71 29.73
CA GLY A 57 -19.61 -3.10 30.56
C GLY A 57 -19.86 -3.13 32.06
N THR A 58 -21.11 -3.15 32.54
CA THR A 58 -21.40 -3.46 33.95
C THR A 58 -22.39 -4.62 33.98
N ASN A 59 -21.86 -5.83 33.84
CA ASN A 59 -22.58 -7.04 34.22
C ASN A 59 -22.48 -7.17 35.74
N ASP A 60 -23.35 -6.43 36.42
CA ASP A 60 -23.59 -6.55 37.84
C ASP A 60 -24.32 -7.87 38.07
N GLY A 61 -23.57 -8.96 38.23
CA GLY A 61 -24.18 -10.22 38.62
C GLY A 61 -23.45 -11.43 38.10
N LYS A 62 -22.48 -11.91 38.88
CA LYS A 62 -22.52 -13.29 39.36
C LYS A 62 -22.05 -13.35 40.80
N SER A 63 -23.01 -13.63 41.66
CA SER A 63 -22.85 -14.25 42.96
C SER A 63 -21.84 -15.41 42.88
N GLY A 64 -20.77 -15.30 43.64
CA GLY A 64 -19.86 -16.41 43.92
C GLY A 64 -20.60 -17.46 44.74
N LEU A 65 -21.17 -18.46 44.07
CA LEU A 65 -21.54 -19.72 44.69
C LEU A 65 -20.28 -20.57 44.87
N SER A 66 -20.09 -20.96 46.13
CA SER A 66 -19.04 -21.78 46.73
C SER A 66 -18.49 -22.91 45.84
N HIS A 67 -17.16 -23.00 45.82
CA HIS A 67 -16.47 -24.27 45.66
C HIS A 67 -15.31 -24.34 46.67
N ASP A 68 -15.62 -24.83 47.86
CA ASP A 68 -14.64 -25.41 48.75
C ASP A 68 -14.07 -26.67 48.06
N ARG A 69 -12.76 -26.68 47.80
CA ARG A 69 -11.94 -27.90 47.87
C ARG A 69 -10.45 -27.56 47.84
N ALA A 70 -9.87 -27.69 49.03
CA ALA A 70 -8.54 -28.16 49.38
C ALA A 70 -7.51 -28.33 48.26
N GLY A 71 -6.38 -27.64 48.41
CA GLY A 71 -5.14 -27.92 47.70
C GLY A 71 -4.06 -26.95 48.15
N THR A 72 -3.23 -27.38 49.09
CA THR A 72 -1.95 -26.78 49.47
C THR A 72 -1.13 -26.44 48.21
N GLU A 73 -0.46 -25.29 48.10
CA GLU A 73 0.89 -25.07 48.63
C GLU A 73 1.28 -23.58 48.51
N THR A 74 2.01 -23.10 49.51
CA THR A 74 2.51 -21.73 49.68
C THR A 74 3.87 -21.58 49.00
N PRO A 75 4.22 -20.45 48.35
CA PRO A 75 5.53 -20.29 47.73
C PRO A 75 6.56 -19.74 48.74
N LEU A 76 7.77 -20.29 48.70
CA LEU A 76 9.03 -19.58 48.94
C LEU A 76 10.01 -19.96 47.82
#